data_AF-A0A375I8A2-F1
#
_entry.id   AF-A0A375I8A2-F1
#
_cell.length_a   1.000
_cell.length_b   1.000
_cell.length_c   1.000
_cell.angle_alpha   90.00
_cell.angle_beta   90.00
_cell.angle_gamma   90.00
#
_symmetry.space_group_name_H-M   'P 1'
#
loop_
_entity.id
_entity.type
_entity.pdbx_description
1 polymer ?
#
loop_
_entity_poly.entity_id
_entity_poly.type
_entity_poly.pdbx_seq_one_letter_code
_entity_poly.pdbx_strand_id
1 'polypeptide(L)'
;MIRKETVSENLVAITFTLPADHPAMPVSVVGSFNDWQPLRNPLRVRPDGSASTMITVPAGTLIHFRYLGANGEWFDDIDAQEVTEQGGFLSV
;
A
#
# COMPACT_ATOMS: atom_id res chain seq x y z
N MET A 1 7.92 -0.18 -3.42
CA MET A 1 7.51 0.25 -4.78
C MET A 1 6.03 0.48 -4.83
N ILE A 2 5.65 1.67 -5.27
CA ILE A 2 4.24 2.06 -5.49
C ILE A 2 4.06 2.40 -6.97
N ARG A 3 3.17 1.68 -7.66
CA ARG A 3 2.81 1.96 -9.05
C ARG A 3 1.38 2.46 -9.13
N LYS A 4 1.14 3.52 -9.90
CA LYS A 4 -0.20 4.03 -10.24
C LYS A 4 -0.47 3.78 -11.71
N GLU A 5 -1.67 3.32 -12.04
CA GLU A 5 -2.09 3.04 -13.41
C GLU A 5 -3.55 3.48 -13.60
N THR A 6 -3.80 4.33 -14.60
CA THR A 6 -5.16 4.74 -14.95
C THR A 6 -5.92 3.55 -15.53
N VAL A 7 -7.01 3.16 -14.87
CA VAL A 7 -7.89 2.07 -15.32
C VAL A 7 -8.99 2.60 -16.22
N SER A 8 -9.50 3.78 -15.91
CA SER A 8 -10.48 4.54 -16.71
C SER A 8 -10.38 6.02 -16.38
N GLU A 9 -11.14 6.88 -17.05
CA GLU A 9 -11.16 8.34 -16.80
C GLU A 9 -11.35 8.70 -15.32
N ASN A 10 -12.08 7.89 -14.57
CA ASN A 10 -12.42 8.17 -13.17
C ASN A 10 -11.74 7.26 -12.15
N LEU A 11 -10.94 6.27 -12.58
CA LEU A 11 -10.38 5.26 -11.67
C LEU A 11 -8.89 5.03 -11.91
N VAL A 12 -8.15 4.92 -10.80
CA VAL A 12 -6.72 4.61 -10.79
C VAL A 12 -6.48 3.40 -9.91
N ALA A 13 -5.73 2.43 -10.43
CA ALA A 13 -5.20 1.31 -9.68
C ALA A 13 -3.86 1.68 -9.05
N ILE A 14 -3.69 1.37 -7.77
CA ILE A 14 -2.45 1.55 -7.03
C ILE A 14 -1.97 0.19 -6.59
N THR A 15 -0.79 -0.20 -7.07
CA THR A 15 -0.13 -1.44 -6.65
C THR A 15 0.97 -1.11 -5.64
N PHE A 16 0.86 -1.68 -4.45
CA PHE A 16 1.89 -1.67 -3.43
C PHE A 16 2.71 -2.95 -3.56
N THR A 17 4.03 -2.85 -3.62
CA THR A 17 4.94 -3.99 -3.72
C THR A 17 6.14 -3.83 -2.79
N LEU A 18 6.37 -4.86 -1.98
CA LEU A 18 7.57 -5.05 -1.17
C LEU A 18 8.50 -6.07 -1.86
N PRO A 19 9.82 -5.93 -1.69
CA PRO A 19 10.79 -6.87 -2.25
C PRO A 19 10.61 -8.28 -1.68
N ALA A 20 11.23 -9.26 -2.35
CA ALA A 20 11.27 -10.62 -1.86
C ALA A 20 11.92 -10.71 -0.47
N ASP A 21 11.46 -11.66 0.34
CA ASP A 21 11.97 -11.94 1.68
C ASP A 21 11.96 -10.72 2.63
N HIS A 22 11.04 -9.77 2.41
CA HIS A 22 10.91 -8.60 3.29
C HIS A 22 10.66 -9.05 4.75
N PRO A 23 11.47 -8.59 5.72
CA PRO A 23 11.49 -9.17 7.07
C PRO A 23 10.19 -8.95 7.86
N ALA A 24 9.41 -7.94 7.48
CA ALA A 24 8.12 -7.64 8.09
C ALA A 24 6.97 -8.54 7.62
N MET A 25 7.20 -9.49 6.69
CA MET A 25 6.14 -10.38 6.22
C MET A 25 5.62 -11.32 7.32
N PRO A 26 4.29 -11.58 7.39
CA PRO A 26 3.24 -11.07 6.51
C PRO A 26 2.90 -9.59 6.76
N VAL A 27 2.59 -8.86 5.68
CA VAL A 27 2.27 -7.42 5.72
C VAL A 27 0.85 -7.16 5.21
N SER A 28 0.16 -6.21 5.82
CA SER A 28 -1.03 -5.55 5.25
C SER A 28 -0.71 -4.09 4.97
N VAL A 29 -1.18 -3.56 3.84
CA VAL A 29 -1.29 -2.12 3.67
C VAL A 29 -2.58 -1.65 4.35
N VAL A 30 -2.51 -0.55 5.08
CA VAL A 30 -3.60 -0.03 5.89
C VAL A 30 -3.66 1.48 5.70
N GLY A 31 -4.83 2.03 5.42
CA GLY A 31 -4.94 3.45 5.10
C GLY A 31 -6.37 3.95 4.96
N SER A 32 -6.51 5.18 4.47
CA SER A 32 -7.81 5.83 4.33
C SER A 32 -8.80 5.06 3.43
N PHE A 33 -8.30 4.31 2.45
CA PHE A 33 -9.12 3.51 1.53
C PHE A 33 -9.73 2.24 2.16
N ASN A 34 -9.30 1.84 3.36
CA ASN A 34 -9.84 0.68 4.06
C ASN A 34 -10.18 0.98 5.53
N ASP A 35 -10.48 2.24 5.83
CA ASP A 35 -10.83 2.75 7.17
C ASP A 35 -9.78 2.40 8.23
N TRP A 36 -8.51 2.35 7.84
CA TRP A 36 -7.41 1.94 8.70
C TRP A 36 -7.57 0.55 9.35
N GLN A 37 -8.29 -0.37 8.69
CA GLN A 37 -8.51 -1.72 9.20
C GLN A 37 -7.44 -2.70 8.70
N PRO A 38 -6.65 -3.30 9.59
CA PRO A 38 -5.70 -4.35 9.23
C PRO A 38 -6.37 -5.54 8.53
N LEU A 39 -5.58 -6.30 7.76
CA LEU A 39 -5.97 -7.55 7.10
C LEU A 39 -7.03 -7.42 5.98
N ARG A 40 -7.55 -6.21 5.72
CA ARG A 40 -8.41 -5.96 4.55
C ARG A 40 -7.65 -5.98 3.23
N ASN A 41 -6.38 -5.54 3.25
CA ASN A 41 -5.52 -5.50 2.08
C ASN A 41 -4.14 -6.14 2.39
N PRO A 42 -4.09 -7.46 2.66
CA PRO A 42 -2.84 -8.16 2.86
C PRO A 42 -2.04 -8.19 1.55
N LEU A 43 -0.72 -8.09 1.66
CA LEU A 43 0.19 -8.31 0.56
C LEU A 43 0.35 -9.82 0.34
N ARG A 44 0.13 -10.25 -0.90
CA ARG A 44 0.29 -11.64 -1.33
C ARG A 44 1.66 -11.84 -1.95
N VAL A 45 2.36 -12.87 -1.50
CA VAL A 45 3.63 -13.31 -2.08
C VAL A 45 3.40 -13.80 -3.51
N ARG A 46 4.26 -13.35 -4.42
CA ARG A 46 4.29 -13.70 -5.84
C ARG A 46 5.34 -14.79 -6.09
N PRO A 47 5.31 -15.46 -7.27
CA PRO A 47 6.31 -16.48 -7.61
C PRO A 47 7.76 -15.99 -7.61
N ASP A 48 7.98 -14.70 -7.86
CA ASP A 48 9.30 -14.06 -7.82
C ASP A 48 9.76 -13.69 -6.39
N GLY A 49 8.99 -14.08 -5.37
CA GLY A 49 9.23 -13.80 -3.96
C GLY A 49 8.70 -12.45 -3.49
N SER A 50 8.46 -11.49 -4.38
CA SER A 50 7.93 -10.18 -4.01
C SER A 50 6.54 -10.30 -3.39
N ALA A 51 6.16 -9.35 -2.53
CA ALA A 51 4.82 -9.34 -1.93
C ALA A 51 4.04 -8.12 -2.40
N SER A 52 2.75 -8.26 -2.67
CA SER A 52 1.97 -7.14 -3.21
C SER A 52 0.48 -7.18 -2.99
N THR A 53 -0.12 -6.02 -3.12
CA THR A 53 -1.57 -5.87 -3.18
C THR A 53 -1.94 -4.69 -4.06
N MET A 54 -3.19 -4.65 -4.50
CA MET A 54 -3.71 -3.59 -5.37
C MET A 54 -5.01 -3.07 -4.80
N ILE A 55 -5.17 -1.75 -4.86
CA ILE A 55 -6.44 -1.07 -4.61
C ILE A 55 -6.83 -0.27 -5.85
N THR A 56 -8.12 -0.03 -6.02
CA THR A 56 -8.64 0.87 -7.04
C THR A 56 -9.41 1.97 -6.36
N VAL A 57 -9.10 3.22 -6.66
CA VAL A 57 -9.74 4.39 -6.08
C VAL A 57 -10.13 5.38 -7.18
N PRO A 58 -11.04 6.33 -6.91
CA PRO A 58 -11.32 7.44 -7.81
C PRO A 58 -10.06 8.27 -8.13
N ALA A 59 -9.94 8.75 -9.37
CA ALA A 59 -8.95 9.76 -9.71
C ALA A 59 -9.15 11.03 -8.87
N GLY A 60 -8.07 11.66 -8.42
CA GLY A 60 -8.09 12.80 -7.50
C GLY A 60 -8.16 12.42 -6.02
N THR A 61 -8.19 11.13 -5.66
CA THR A 61 -8.23 10.70 -4.26
C THR A 61 -6.91 11.03 -3.55
N LEU A 62 -7.01 11.54 -2.33
CA LEU A 62 -5.85 11.68 -1.43
C LEU A 62 -5.82 10.50 -0.45
N ILE A 63 -4.68 9.80 -0.41
CA ILE A 63 -4.50 8.60 0.41
C ILE A 63 -3.42 8.85 1.45
N HIS A 64 -3.73 8.48 2.69
CA HIS A 64 -2.74 8.20 3.72
C HIS A 64 -2.72 6.70 4.00
N PHE A 65 -1.53 6.13 4.20
CA PHE A 65 -1.38 4.71 4.48
C PHE A 65 -0.09 4.43 5.29
N ARG A 66 -0.06 3.26 5.93
CA ARG A 66 1.14 2.60 6.45
C ARG A 66 1.08 1.11 6.20
N TYR A 67 2.22 0.44 6.32
CA TYR A 67 2.26 -1.01 6.38
C TYR A 67 2.19 -1.48 7.82
N LEU A 68 1.41 -2.54 8.06
CA LEU A 68 1.42 -3.30 9.29
C LEU A 68 2.05 -4.67 9.01
N GLY A 69 3.24 -4.89 9.55
CA GLY A 69 3.96 -6.15 9.43
C GLY A 69 3.63 -7.16 10.52
N ALA A 70 4.36 -8.26 10.48
CA ALA A 70 4.36 -9.28 11.53
C ALA A 70 4.59 -8.65 12.91
N ASN A 71 4.00 -9.25 13.94
CA ASN A 71 4.10 -8.79 15.34
C ASN A 71 3.52 -7.38 15.61
N GLY A 72 2.80 -6.80 14.66
CA GLY A 72 2.14 -5.50 14.84
C GLY A 72 3.04 -4.29 14.60
N GLU A 73 4.18 -4.48 13.93
CA GLU A 73 5.11 -3.40 13.60
C GLU A 73 4.57 -2.52 12.48
N TRP A 74 4.51 -1.21 12.71
CA TRP A 74 4.14 -0.21 11.72
C TRP A 74 5.38 0.36 11.04
N PHE A 75 5.35 0.47 9.71
CA PHE A 75 6.42 1.10 8.96
C PHE A 75 5.90 1.83 7.71
N ASP A 76 6.69 2.80 7.25
CA ASP A 76 6.38 3.65 6.11
C ASP A 76 7.02 3.12 4.83
N ASP A 77 6.45 3.48 3.67
CA ASP A 77 7.06 3.20 2.36
C ASP A 77 8.01 4.32 1.97
N ILE A 78 9.25 3.98 1.59
CA ILE A 78 10.23 4.94 1.09
C ILE A 78 9.83 5.54 -0.26
N ASP A 79 8.98 4.84 -1.03
CA ASP A 79 8.48 5.29 -2.32
C ASP A 79 7.16 6.10 -2.20
N ALA A 80 6.71 6.42 -0.97
CA ALA A 80 5.61 7.35 -0.77
C ALA A 80 5.99 8.76 -1.29
N GLN A 81 5.01 9.54 -1.74
CA GLN A 81 5.30 10.91 -2.23
C GLN A 81 5.78 11.82 -1.09
N GLU A 82 5.22 11.63 0.10
CA GLU A 82 5.63 12.27 1.34
C GLU A 82 5.37 11.30 2.50
N VAL A 83 6.15 11.41 3.56
CA VAL A 83 5.87 10.73 4.84
C VAL A 83 5.46 11.80 5.85
N THR A 84 4.21 11.73 6.29
CA THR A 84 3.59 12.63 7.27
C THR A 84 3.46 11.93 8.62
N GLU A 85 2.94 12.62 9.63
CA GLU A 85 2.60 12.00 10.92
C GLU A 85 1.62 10.83 10.77
N GLN A 86 0.73 10.89 9.78
CA GLN A 86 -0.26 9.85 9.48
C GLN A 86 0.34 8.69 8.68
N GLY A 87 1.59 8.79 8.23
CA GLY A 87 2.26 7.80 7.38
C GLY A 87 2.48 8.31 5.96
N GLY A 88 2.63 7.37 5.02
CA GLY A 88 2.83 7.67 3.61
C GLY A 88 1.63 8.37 2.99
N PHE A 89 1.87 9.43 2.23
CA PHE A 89 0.88 10.20 1.50
C PHE A 89 0.99 9.93 -0.01
N LEU A 90 -0.17 9.80 -0.67
CA LEU A 90 -0.29 9.70 -2.12
C LEU A 90 -1.44 10.59 -2.64
N SER A 91 -1.15 11.41 -3.65
CA SER A 91 -2.14 12.07 -4.51
C SER A 91 -2.40 11.19 -5.74
N VAL A 92 -3.63 10.72 -5.93
CA VAL A 92 -3.97 9.73 -6.98
C VAL A 92 -4.52 10.38 -8.21
#